data_AF-A0A2R5LEI8-F1
#
_entry.id   AF-A0A2R5LEI8-F1
#
_cell.length_a   1.000
_cell.length_b   1.000
_cell.length_c   1.000
_cell.angle_alpha   90.00
_cell.angle_beta   90.00
_cell.angle_gamma   90.00
#
_symmetry.space_group_name_H-M   'P 1'
#
loop_
_entity.id
_entity.type
_entity.pdbx_description
1 polymer ?
#
loop_
_entity_poly.entity_id
_entity_poly.type
_entity_poly.pdbx_seq_one_letter_code
_entity_poly.pdbx_strand_id
1 'polypeptide(L)'
;KGVWTLDNGGRLGNQMGGYAALYALAKVNRRQAYVHPDMYKILKPYFRFTLPILARKALSTTNWRFYQLEDRMKENYAHIRDLHVWFKGFPCSWTFYKSIREEIVKEFTFHEHIKGKAWKTLHKLRGNRTEPTFIGVHVRRGDYVRIMRDSFKGVVADKTYFQKATGYFRSRYKELVFVVVSDDIAWCKENIDTSLGDVYFPGDGDEKSPGSDLALLIQCNHTIMTLGTFGYWAGYLAGGEVVYLANFTLPDSPMLNFFFPPAAYLPEWVGIQVDLSPILRRNVSQGVGSNSNSLYYNTFTVMLLSICIMYYNTRPRKVFLSVL
;
A
#
# COMPACT_ATOMS: atom_id res chain seq x y z
N LYS A 1 3.99 -30.04 15.96
CA LYS A 1 4.07 -28.56 15.95
C LYS A 1 4.26 -28.13 14.49
N GLY A 2 3.41 -27.25 13.95
CA GLY A 2 3.46 -26.79 12.56
C GLY A 2 4.13 -25.41 12.43
N VAL A 3 4.46 -25.01 11.21
CA VAL A 3 5.12 -23.74 10.87
C VAL A 3 4.35 -23.08 9.73
N TRP A 4 3.88 -21.86 9.94
CA TRP A 4 3.18 -21.07 8.91
C TRP A 4 3.99 -19.83 8.57
N THR A 5 4.12 -19.51 7.28
CA THR A 5 4.79 -18.30 6.80
C THR A 5 4.13 -17.77 5.53
N LEU A 6 4.57 -16.61 5.04
CA LEU A 6 4.02 -15.94 3.86
C LEU A 6 5.15 -15.35 3.02
N ASP A 7 4.92 -15.25 1.72
CA ASP A 7 5.78 -14.54 0.77
C ASP A 7 6.22 -13.15 1.29
N ASN A 8 7.40 -12.71 0.86
CA ASN A 8 7.99 -11.43 1.26
C ASN A 8 8.18 -10.48 0.06
N GLY A 9 7.26 -10.51 -0.91
CA GLY A 9 7.34 -9.65 -2.09
C GLY A 9 6.88 -8.21 -1.83
N GLY A 10 7.34 -7.30 -2.70
CA GLY A 10 6.86 -5.91 -2.73
C GLY A 10 7.50 -5.01 -1.67
N ARG A 11 7.01 -3.76 -1.60
CA ARG A 11 7.56 -2.70 -0.73
C ARG A 11 6.87 -2.69 0.64
N LEU A 12 7.20 -1.70 1.49
CA LEU A 12 6.77 -1.64 2.90
C LEU A 12 5.28 -1.96 3.11
N GLY A 13 4.37 -1.33 2.37
CA GLY A 13 2.92 -1.58 2.51
C GLY A 13 2.51 -3.02 2.16
N ASN A 14 3.16 -3.67 1.18
CA ASN A 14 2.91 -5.08 0.87
C ASN A 14 3.40 -5.99 1.99
N GLN A 15 4.56 -5.69 2.58
CA GLN A 15 5.10 -6.45 3.72
C GLN A 15 4.17 -6.34 4.93
N MET A 16 3.61 -5.15 5.19
CA MET A 16 2.62 -4.94 6.26
C MET A 16 1.33 -5.73 5.99
N GLY A 17 0.85 -5.72 4.74
CA GLY A 17 -0.29 -6.54 4.30
C GLY A 17 -0.07 -8.04 4.55
N GLY A 18 1.05 -8.56 4.06
CA GLY A 18 1.47 -9.95 4.26
C GLY A 18 1.60 -10.33 5.74
N TYR A 19 2.24 -9.47 6.54
CA TYR A 19 2.36 -9.68 7.99
C TYR A 19 0.99 -9.78 8.67
N ALA A 20 0.10 -8.82 8.41
CA ALA A 20 -1.21 -8.76 9.04
C ALA A 20 -2.11 -9.95 8.64
N ALA A 21 -2.07 -10.34 7.37
CA ALA A 21 -2.78 -11.54 6.89
C ALA A 21 -2.22 -12.81 7.54
N LEU A 22 -0.89 -12.97 7.59
CA LEU A 22 -0.24 -14.11 8.23
C LEU A 22 -0.61 -14.21 9.72
N TYR A 23 -0.58 -13.09 10.44
CA TYR A 23 -0.97 -13.00 11.85
C TYR A 23 -2.42 -13.46 12.05
N ALA A 24 -3.34 -12.91 11.26
CA ALA A 24 -4.76 -13.22 11.37
C ALA A 24 -5.08 -14.68 11.01
N LEU A 25 -4.51 -15.19 9.92
CA LEU A 25 -4.68 -16.56 9.47
C LEU A 25 -4.17 -17.56 10.51
N ALA A 26 -2.99 -17.32 11.06
CA ALA A 26 -2.44 -18.18 12.11
C ALA A 26 -3.34 -18.17 13.36
N LYS A 27 -3.82 -16.99 13.75
CA LYS A 27 -4.69 -16.85 14.92
C LYS A 27 -6.01 -17.59 14.77
N VAL A 28 -6.74 -17.40 13.66
CA VAL A 28 -8.03 -18.06 13.45
C VAL A 28 -7.91 -19.58 13.35
N ASN A 29 -6.78 -20.08 12.85
CA ASN A 29 -6.50 -21.52 12.75
C ASN A 29 -5.78 -22.09 14.00
N ARG A 30 -5.54 -21.29 15.04
CA ARG A 30 -4.80 -21.67 16.26
C ARG A 30 -3.44 -22.30 15.94
N ARG A 31 -2.70 -21.67 15.02
CA ARG A 31 -1.35 -22.06 14.58
C ARG A 31 -0.32 -21.01 14.97
N GLN A 32 0.94 -21.42 14.99
CA GLN A 32 2.06 -20.50 15.14
C GLN A 32 2.53 -20.04 13.75
N ALA A 33 2.53 -18.72 13.55
CA ALA A 33 3.17 -18.10 12.39
C ALA A 33 4.60 -17.66 12.69
N TYR A 34 5.39 -17.57 11.62
CA TYR A 34 6.75 -17.08 11.62
C TYR A 34 6.97 -16.14 10.44
N VAL A 35 7.56 -14.98 10.72
CA VAL A 35 7.89 -13.96 9.71
C VAL A 35 9.04 -14.45 8.85
N HIS A 36 8.91 -14.33 7.53
CA HIS A 36 10.00 -14.60 6.61
C HIS A 36 11.21 -13.70 6.93
N PRO A 37 12.47 -14.21 6.93
CA PRO A 37 13.64 -13.41 7.33
C PRO A 37 13.81 -12.10 6.56
N ASP A 38 13.44 -12.06 5.30
CA ASP A 38 13.54 -10.84 4.49
C ASP A 38 12.41 -9.85 4.75
N MET A 39 11.18 -10.33 5.04
CA MET A 39 10.10 -9.47 5.55
C MET A 39 10.50 -8.87 6.89
N TYR A 40 11.11 -9.66 7.78
CA TYR A 40 11.63 -9.19 9.05
C TYR A 40 12.65 -8.05 8.87
N LYS A 41 13.61 -8.20 7.94
CA LYS A 41 14.60 -7.14 7.64
C LYS A 41 13.96 -5.83 7.20
N ILE A 42 12.83 -5.88 6.48
CA ILE A 42 12.12 -4.69 6.00
C ILE A 42 11.31 -4.04 7.11
N LEU A 43 10.59 -4.83 7.92
CA LEU A 43 9.68 -4.32 8.95
C LEU A 43 10.40 -3.92 10.25
N LYS A 44 11.42 -4.69 10.66
CA LYS A 44 12.09 -4.54 11.96
C LYS A 44 12.69 -3.15 12.20
N PRO A 45 13.27 -2.46 11.20
CA PRO A 45 13.79 -1.10 11.38
C PRO A 45 12.71 -0.11 11.83
N TYR A 46 11.44 -0.37 11.55
CA TYR A 46 10.35 0.57 11.78
C TYR A 46 9.47 0.19 12.97
N PHE A 47 9.11 -1.09 13.10
CA PHE A 47 8.03 -1.54 13.98
C PHE A 47 8.49 -2.49 15.10
N ARG A 48 7.69 -2.51 16.17
CA ARG A 48 7.76 -3.48 17.28
C ARG A 48 6.64 -4.52 17.13
N PHE A 49 6.87 -5.52 16.29
CA PHE A 49 5.94 -6.62 16.08
C PHE A 49 6.38 -7.90 16.80
N THR A 50 5.45 -8.84 17.01
CA THR A 50 5.62 -9.95 17.95
C THR A 50 5.89 -11.31 17.31
N LEU A 51 5.51 -11.53 16.04
CA LEU A 51 5.71 -12.84 15.42
C LEU A 51 7.21 -13.19 15.34
N PRO A 52 7.59 -14.42 15.72
CA PRO A 52 8.97 -14.86 15.68
C PRO A 52 9.49 -14.96 14.24
N ILE A 53 10.80 -14.89 14.06
CA ILE A 53 11.45 -15.04 12.75
C ILE A 53 11.52 -16.52 12.40
N LEU A 54 11.22 -16.86 11.14
CA LEU A 54 11.46 -18.19 10.61
C LEU A 54 12.96 -18.48 10.49
N ALA A 55 13.43 -19.61 11.01
CA ALA A 55 14.82 -20.00 10.84
C ALA A 55 15.16 -20.19 9.36
N ARG A 56 16.27 -19.62 8.88
CA ARG A 56 16.65 -19.70 7.44
C ARG A 56 16.72 -21.14 6.91
N LYS A 57 17.21 -22.08 7.73
CA LYS A 57 17.27 -23.50 7.36
C LYS A 57 15.87 -24.07 7.04
N ALA A 58 14.85 -23.66 7.79
CA ALA A 58 13.48 -24.13 7.58
C ALA A 58 12.90 -23.73 6.21
N LEU A 59 13.43 -22.69 5.56
CA LEU A 59 13.00 -22.29 4.22
C LEU A 59 13.21 -23.40 3.19
N SER A 60 14.35 -24.10 3.24
CA SER A 60 14.71 -25.14 2.28
C SER A 60 14.47 -26.57 2.77
N THR A 61 14.38 -26.79 4.09
CA THR A 61 14.24 -28.16 4.65
C THR A 61 12.81 -28.54 5.00
N THR A 62 11.87 -27.60 4.99
CA THR A 62 10.47 -27.88 5.32
C THR A 62 9.71 -28.31 4.06
N ASN A 63 8.90 -29.36 4.15
CA ASN A 63 7.99 -29.73 3.08
C ASN A 63 6.74 -28.83 3.14
N TRP A 64 6.72 -27.79 2.31
CA TRP A 64 5.69 -26.74 2.34
C TRP A 64 4.44 -27.11 1.54
N ARG A 65 3.27 -26.89 2.14
CA ARG A 65 2.03 -26.77 1.40
C ARG A 65 1.79 -25.31 1.02
N PHE A 66 1.69 -25.04 -0.27
CA PHE A 66 1.47 -23.69 -0.78
C PHE A 66 -0.01 -23.35 -0.88
N TYR A 67 -0.36 -22.14 -0.45
CA TYR A 67 -1.71 -21.60 -0.51
C TYR A 67 -1.70 -20.22 -1.17
N GLN A 68 -2.30 -20.10 -2.36
CA GLN A 68 -2.48 -18.80 -3.01
C GLN A 68 -3.61 -18.03 -2.33
N LEU A 69 -3.29 -16.87 -1.76
CA LEU A 69 -4.27 -15.97 -1.18
C LEU A 69 -4.87 -15.07 -2.27
N GLU A 70 -6.17 -14.86 -2.18
CA GLU A 70 -6.89 -13.77 -2.85
C GLU A 70 -6.79 -12.49 -2.01
N ASP A 71 -7.12 -11.34 -2.61
CA ASP A 71 -7.17 -10.04 -1.91
C ASP A 71 -8.42 -9.86 -1.03
N ARG A 72 -8.83 -10.94 -0.38
CA ARG A 72 -9.92 -11.02 0.59
C ARG A 72 -9.82 -12.29 1.42
N MET A 73 -10.30 -12.24 2.64
CA MET A 73 -10.48 -13.42 3.48
C MET A 73 -11.62 -14.27 2.93
N LYS A 74 -11.38 -15.59 2.82
CA LYS A 74 -12.39 -16.58 2.45
C LYS A 74 -12.64 -17.52 3.61
N GLU A 75 -13.85 -18.07 3.69
CA GLU A 75 -14.26 -18.98 4.75
C GLU A 75 -13.31 -20.18 4.89
N ASN A 76 -12.92 -20.78 3.77
CA ASN A 76 -12.02 -21.94 3.78
C ASN A 76 -10.61 -21.63 4.33
N TYR A 77 -10.18 -20.36 4.36
CA TYR A 77 -8.89 -19.99 4.96
C TYR A 77 -8.90 -20.09 6.50
N ALA A 78 -10.08 -20.13 7.13
CA ALA A 78 -10.22 -20.33 8.58
C ALA A 78 -10.10 -21.80 9.02
N HIS A 79 -9.93 -22.74 8.08
CA HIS A 79 -10.01 -24.17 8.33
C HIS A 79 -8.84 -24.97 7.71
N ILE A 80 -7.65 -24.39 7.63
CA ILE A 80 -6.47 -25.04 7.06
C ILE A 80 -5.88 -26.05 8.06
N ARG A 81 -5.86 -27.32 7.66
CA ARG A 81 -5.41 -28.42 8.51
C ARG A 81 -3.90 -28.70 8.41
N ASP A 82 -3.26 -28.27 7.33
CA ASP A 82 -1.82 -28.50 7.10
C ASP A 82 -0.95 -27.89 8.21
N LEU A 83 0.10 -28.62 8.57
CA LEU A 83 1.03 -28.19 9.60
C LEU A 83 2.08 -27.22 9.05
N HIS A 84 2.54 -27.39 7.82
CA HIS A 84 3.60 -26.58 7.21
C HIS A 84 3.03 -25.81 6.02
N VAL A 85 2.74 -24.54 6.22
CA VAL A 85 2.01 -23.72 5.24
C VAL A 85 2.84 -22.54 4.80
N TRP A 86 2.87 -22.33 3.49
CA TRP A 86 3.45 -21.16 2.86
C TRP A 86 2.37 -20.43 2.06
N PHE A 87 1.95 -19.27 2.55
CA PHE A 87 0.99 -18.42 1.86
C PHE A 87 1.67 -17.61 0.75
N LYS A 88 1.02 -17.53 -0.40
CA LYS A 88 1.48 -16.78 -1.57
C LYS A 88 0.57 -15.60 -1.89
N GLY A 89 1.15 -14.58 -2.51
CA GLY A 89 0.44 -13.37 -2.94
C GLY A 89 0.73 -12.14 -2.08
N PHE A 90 -0.04 -11.08 -2.31
CA PHE A 90 0.15 -9.75 -1.69
C PHE A 90 -1.12 -9.31 -0.94
N PRO A 91 -1.62 -10.10 0.03
CA PRO A 91 -2.89 -9.79 0.67
C PRO A 91 -2.80 -8.42 1.37
N CYS A 92 -3.73 -7.53 1.08
CA CYS A 92 -3.83 -6.23 1.75
C CYS A 92 -5.30 -5.84 1.90
N SER A 93 -6.05 -6.69 2.59
CA SER A 93 -7.49 -6.52 2.81
C SER A 93 -7.82 -6.55 4.30
N TRP A 94 -8.65 -5.59 4.75
CA TRP A 94 -9.15 -5.53 6.12
C TRP A 94 -9.95 -6.78 6.52
N THR A 95 -10.53 -7.49 5.54
CA THR A 95 -11.34 -8.68 5.78
C THR A 95 -10.58 -9.81 6.48
N PHE A 96 -9.25 -9.86 6.36
CA PHE A 96 -8.42 -10.83 7.09
C PHE A 96 -8.40 -10.57 8.59
N TYR A 97 -8.40 -9.31 9.01
CA TYR A 97 -8.10 -8.91 10.38
C TYR A 97 -9.15 -8.00 11.02
N LYS A 98 -10.36 -7.93 10.44
CA LYS A 98 -11.47 -7.10 10.93
C LYS A 98 -11.82 -7.34 12.41
N SER A 99 -11.76 -8.60 12.86
CA SER A 99 -12.10 -9.00 14.23
C SER A 99 -10.95 -8.80 15.23
N ILE A 100 -9.76 -8.46 14.76
CA ILE A 100 -8.54 -8.30 15.57
C ILE A 100 -7.81 -6.99 15.26
N ARG A 101 -8.56 -5.96 14.85
CA ARG A 101 -8.00 -4.66 14.44
C ARG A 101 -7.07 -4.08 15.50
N GLU A 102 -7.47 -4.09 16.76
CA GLU A 102 -6.68 -3.55 17.87
C GLU A 102 -5.32 -4.25 18.03
N GLU A 103 -5.25 -5.55 17.76
CA GLU A 103 -4.01 -6.31 17.79
C GLU A 103 -3.11 -5.93 16.62
N ILE A 104 -3.68 -5.84 15.40
CA ILE A 104 -2.92 -5.40 14.23
C ILE A 104 -2.34 -4.00 14.41
N VAL A 105 -3.09 -3.07 15.01
CA VAL A 105 -2.59 -1.72 15.33
C VAL A 105 -1.39 -1.81 16.29
N LYS A 106 -1.45 -2.67 17.31
CA LYS A 106 -0.33 -2.88 18.24
C LYS A 106 0.91 -3.45 17.56
N GLU A 107 0.74 -4.39 16.62
CA GLU A 107 1.83 -5.00 15.86
C GLU A 107 2.62 -3.97 15.01
N PHE A 108 1.98 -2.88 14.58
CA PHE A 108 2.61 -1.81 13.81
C PHE A 108 2.96 -0.57 14.65
N THR A 109 3.25 -0.76 15.93
CA THR A 109 3.78 0.33 16.77
C THR A 109 5.21 0.68 16.36
N PHE A 110 5.47 1.94 16.00
CA PHE A 110 6.81 2.41 15.65
C PHE A 110 7.79 2.40 16.83
N HIS A 111 9.09 2.32 16.53
CA HIS A 111 10.13 2.67 17.51
C HIS A 111 10.05 4.16 17.90
N GLU A 112 10.33 4.49 19.16
CA GLU A 112 10.16 5.85 19.71
C GLU A 112 10.90 6.92 18.90
N HIS A 113 12.09 6.65 18.40
CA HIS A 113 12.88 7.63 17.66
C HIS A 113 12.21 8.04 16.33
N ILE A 114 11.49 7.11 15.67
CA ILE A 114 10.76 7.37 14.43
C ILE A 114 9.51 8.18 14.74
N LYS A 115 8.74 7.72 15.75
CA LYS A 115 7.56 8.43 16.24
C LYS A 115 7.90 9.87 16.64
N GLY A 116 8.97 10.05 17.42
CA GLY A 116 9.45 11.34 17.87
C GLY A 116 9.91 12.27 16.73
N LYS A 117 10.52 11.74 15.67
CA LYS A 117 10.88 12.54 14.48
C LYS A 117 9.62 13.10 13.80
N ALA A 118 8.63 12.26 13.54
CA ALA A 118 7.39 12.70 12.91
C ALA A 118 6.57 13.64 13.83
N TRP A 119 6.53 13.40 15.14
CA TRP A 119 5.90 14.32 16.09
C TRP A 119 6.55 15.71 16.07
N LYS A 120 7.89 15.79 16.05
CA LYS A 120 8.62 17.06 15.93
C LYS A 120 8.27 17.79 14.63
N THR A 121 8.10 17.07 13.53
CA THR A 121 7.66 17.65 12.25
C THR A 121 6.26 18.24 12.37
N LEU A 122 5.27 17.48 12.86
CA LEU A 122 3.89 17.97 13.04
C LEU A 122 3.83 19.16 14.02
N HIS A 123 4.60 19.11 15.10
CA HIS A 123 4.69 20.21 16.06
C HIS A 123 5.20 21.52 15.41
N LYS A 124 6.16 21.44 14.48
CA LYS A 124 6.59 22.61 13.70
C LYS A 124 5.50 23.11 12.76
N LEU A 125 4.78 22.20 12.10
CA LEU A 125 3.72 22.54 11.14
C LEU A 125 2.47 23.13 11.81
N ARG A 126 2.26 22.85 13.10
CA ARG A 126 1.21 23.49 13.90
C ARG A 126 1.25 25.01 13.77
N GLY A 127 2.45 25.60 13.82
CA GLY A 127 2.62 27.07 13.82
C GLY A 127 1.86 27.70 14.99
N ASN A 128 1.08 28.74 14.71
CA ASN A 128 0.31 29.48 15.73
C ASN A 128 -1.06 28.84 16.03
N ARG A 129 -1.42 27.74 15.39
CA ARG A 129 -2.73 27.08 15.57
C ARG A 129 -2.79 26.41 16.94
N THR A 130 -3.90 26.54 17.66
CA THR A 130 -4.01 26.00 19.02
C THR A 130 -4.04 24.47 19.00
N GLU A 131 -4.97 23.84 18.28
CA GLU A 131 -5.02 22.38 18.13
C GLU A 131 -5.48 22.02 16.71
N PRO A 132 -4.60 22.15 15.71
CA PRO A 132 -4.99 21.89 14.33
C PRO A 132 -5.26 20.41 14.12
N THR A 133 -6.27 20.13 13.29
CA THR A 133 -6.50 18.80 12.76
C THR A 133 -5.48 18.52 11.64
N PHE A 134 -4.65 17.51 11.80
CA PHE A 134 -3.69 17.10 10.77
C PHE A 134 -4.31 16.07 9.83
N ILE A 135 -4.21 16.30 8.53
CA ILE A 135 -4.69 15.39 7.49
C ILE A 135 -3.47 14.92 6.70
N GLY A 136 -3.11 13.65 6.83
CA GLY A 136 -2.04 13.04 6.05
C GLY A 136 -2.49 12.86 4.61
N VAL A 137 -1.72 13.34 3.64
CA VAL A 137 -2.04 13.24 2.21
C VAL A 137 -0.97 12.38 1.54
N HIS A 138 -1.30 11.12 1.27
CA HIS A 138 -0.43 10.23 0.52
C HIS A 138 -0.73 10.26 -0.97
N VAL A 139 0.27 10.64 -1.76
CA VAL A 139 0.18 10.74 -3.22
C VAL A 139 1.13 9.73 -3.86
N ARG A 140 0.59 8.60 -4.33
CA ARG A 140 1.33 7.63 -5.15
C ARG A 140 1.31 8.03 -6.62
N ARG A 141 2.49 8.27 -7.19
CA ARG A 141 2.72 8.53 -8.62
C ARG A 141 3.86 7.68 -9.12
N GLY A 142 5.09 8.20 -9.19
CA GLY A 142 6.27 7.48 -9.67
C GLY A 142 6.00 6.56 -10.87
N ASP A 143 6.29 5.28 -10.70
CA ASP A 143 6.06 4.22 -11.68
C ASP A 143 4.57 3.96 -12.00
N TYR A 144 3.65 4.24 -11.06
CA TYR A 144 2.21 4.04 -11.24
C TYR A 144 1.65 4.90 -12.37
N VAL A 145 2.20 6.08 -12.64
CA VAL A 145 1.74 6.94 -13.75
C VAL A 145 1.79 6.19 -15.08
N ARG A 146 2.84 5.37 -15.29
CA ARG A 146 2.99 4.56 -16.50
C ARG A 146 2.26 3.22 -16.35
N ILE A 147 2.44 2.51 -15.24
CA ILE A 147 1.88 1.16 -15.05
C ILE A 147 0.34 1.17 -15.10
N MET A 148 -0.30 2.13 -14.44
CA MET A 148 -1.78 2.23 -14.45
C MET A 148 -2.30 2.41 -15.87
N ARG A 149 -1.64 3.28 -16.64
CA ARG A 149 -2.00 3.60 -18.01
C ARG A 149 -1.72 2.44 -18.98
N ASP A 150 -0.51 1.92 -18.94
CA ASP A 150 0.01 1.01 -19.98
C ASP A 150 -0.34 -0.46 -19.72
N SER A 151 -0.56 -0.84 -18.45
CA SER A 151 -0.80 -2.24 -18.07
C SER A 151 -2.19 -2.48 -17.47
N PHE A 152 -2.78 -1.48 -16.81
CA PHE A 152 -4.00 -1.68 -16.03
C PHE A 152 -5.20 -0.86 -16.50
N LYS A 153 -5.16 -0.26 -17.69
CA LYS A 153 -6.29 0.52 -18.23
C LYS A 153 -6.86 1.48 -17.18
N GLY A 154 -5.97 2.22 -16.53
CA GLY A 154 -6.28 2.97 -15.33
C GLY A 154 -5.62 4.33 -15.28
N VAL A 155 -6.01 5.10 -14.27
CA VAL A 155 -5.54 6.45 -14.00
C VAL A 155 -4.95 6.54 -12.60
N VAL A 156 -4.19 7.59 -12.35
CA VAL A 156 -3.79 8.01 -11.01
C VAL A 156 -4.63 9.22 -10.59
N ALA A 157 -4.63 9.54 -9.30
CA ALA A 157 -5.32 10.73 -8.80
C ALA A 157 -4.86 12.01 -9.53
N ASP A 158 -5.83 12.81 -9.95
CA ASP A 158 -5.62 14.07 -10.67
C ASP A 158 -5.84 15.28 -9.76
N LYS A 159 -5.66 16.49 -10.30
CA LYS A 159 -5.91 17.74 -9.57
C LYS A 159 -7.34 17.81 -9.02
N THR A 160 -8.32 17.36 -9.80
CA THR A 160 -9.74 17.37 -9.43
C THR A 160 -10.00 16.50 -8.19
N TYR A 161 -9.36 15.33 -8.10
CA TYR A 161 -9.41 14.48 -6.91
C TYR A 161 -8.95 15.24 -5.67
N PHE A 162 -7.77 15.88 -5.72
CA PHE A 162 -7.24 16.60 -4.57
C PHE A 162 -8.08 17.80 -4.18
N GLN A 163 -8.67 18.52 -5.14
CA GLN A 163 -9.62 19.60 -4.85
C GLN A 163 -10.85 19.08 -4.09
N LYS A 164 -11.46 17.97 -4.54
CA LYS A 164 -12.60 17.36 -3.85
C LYS A 164 -12.22 16.82 -2.48
N ALA A 165 -11.09 16.12 -2.38
CA ALA A 165 -10.63 15.48 -1.13
C ALA A 165 -10.23 16.51 -0.07
N THR A 166 -9.50 17.56 -0.44
CA THR A 166 -9.18 18.65 0.50
C THR A 166 -10.43 19.45 0.86
N GLY A 167 -11.33 19.71 -0.10
CA GLY A 167 -12.64 20.33 0.16
C GLY A 167 -13.51 19.55 1.14
N TYR A 168 -13.47 18.21 1.10
CA TYR A 168 -14.16 17.35 2.07
C TYR A 168 -13.75 17.68 3.51
N PHE A 169 -12.44 17.81 3.78
CA PHE A 169 -11.94 18.13 5.12
C PHE A 169 -12.10 19.61 5.47
N ARG A 170 -11.83 20.53 4.52
CA ARG A 170 -12.01 21.98 4.73
C ARG A 170 -13.45 22.37 5.09
N SER A 171 -14.44 21.61 4.62
CA SER A 171 -15.85 21.83 5.00
C SER A 171 -16.21 21.32 6.40
N ARG A 172 -15.37 20.50 7.03
CA ARG A 172 -15.64 19.83 8.33
C ARG A 172 -14.77 20.36 9.47
N TYR A 173 -13.55 20.78 9.17
CA TYR A 173 -12.56 21.20 10.16
C TYR A 173 -12.14 22.65 9.92
N LYS A 174 -12.21 23.47 10.98
CA LYS A 174 -11.91 24.93 10.90
C LYS A 174 -10.41 25.23 10.89
N GLU A 175 -9.66 24.61 11.78
CA GLU A 175 -8.20 24.72 11.82
C GLU A 175 -7.59 23.38 11.42
N LEU A 176 -7.12 23.29 10.19
CA LEU A 176 -6.52 22.06 9.67
C LEU A 176 -5.16 22.32 9.01
N VAL A 177 -4.40 21.24 8.87
CA VAL A 177 -3.10 21.21 8.20
C VAL A 177 -3.01 19.94 7.35
N PHE A 178 -2.85 20.09 6.05
CA PHE A 178 -2.55 18.98 5.14
C PHE A 178 -1.04 18.70 5.11
N VAL A 179 -0.70 17.44 5.36
CA VAL A 179 0.66 16.94 5.48
C VAL A 179 0.93 16.02 4.28
N VAL A 180 1.52 16.57 3.22
CA VAL A 180 1.70 15.87 1.94
C VAL A 180 2.99 15.07 1.90
N VAL A 181 2.85 13.81 1.52
CA VAL A 181 3.92 12.84 1.28
C VAL A 181 3.71 12.21 -0.09
N SER A 182 4.78 12.12 -0.88
CA SER A 182 4.71 11.65 -2.27
C SER A 182 6.06 11.13 -2.75
N ASP A 183 6.03 10.17 -3.68
CA ASP A 183 7.19 9.79 -4.51
C ASP A 183 7.43 10.75 -5.69
N ASP A 184 6.57 11.76 -5.84
CA ASP A 184 6.64 12.83 -6.83
C ASP A 184 6.12 14.14 -6.19
N ILE A 185 6.96 14.73 -5.35
CA ILE A 185 6.60 15.96 -4.60
C ILE A 185 6.52 17.18 -5.50
N ALA A 186 7.26 17.19 -6.61
CA ALA A 186 7.25 18.27 -7.60
C ALA A 186 5.85 18.38 -8.23
N TRP A 187 5.30 17.26 -8.70
CA TRP A 187 3.94 17.25 -9.23
C TRP A 187 2.90 17.69 -8.19
N CYS A 188 3.09 17.32 -6.91
CA CYS A 188 2.16 17.71 -5.85
C CYS A 188 2.15 19.23 -5.65
N LYS A 189 3.32 19.89 -5.65
CA LYS A 189 3.42 21.35 -5.52
C LYS A 189 2.75 22.10 -6.68
N GLU A 190 2.75 21.50 -7.88
CA GLU A 190 2.11 22.08 -9.06
C GLU A 190 0.59 21.87 -9.10
N ASN A 191 0.09 20.78 -8.50
CA ASN A 191 -1.29 20.32 -8.71
C ASN A 191 -2.19 20.39 -7.46
N ILE A 192 -1.63 20.48 -6.26
CA ILE A 192 -2.40 20.63 -5.02
C ILE A 192 -2.51 22.12 -4.69
N ASP A 193 -3.73 22.57 -4.43
CA ASP A 193 -4.03 23.96 -4.12
C ASP A 193 -3.54 24.36 -2.72
N THR A 194 -2.52 25.23 -2.70
CA THR A 194 -1.85 25.75 -1.50
C THR A 194 -2.28 27.17 -1.15
N SER A 195 -3.25 27.77 -1.87
CA SER A 195 -3.58 29.19 -1.74
C SER A 195 -4.06 29.62 -0.36
N LEU A 196 -4.56 28.68 0.46
CA LEU A 196 -5.06 28.93 1.81
C LEU A 196 -3.98 28.79 2.90
N GLY A 197 -2.74 28.44 2.55
CA GLY A 197 -1.63 28.32 3.50
C GLY A 197 -1.78 27.16 4.50
N ASP A 198 -2.62 26.17 4.18
CA ASP A 198 -2.93 24.98 4.99
C ASP A 198 -2.25 23.70 4.50
N VAL A 199 -1.56 23.73 3.35
CA VAL A 199 -0.88 22.58 2.75
C VAL A 199 0.63 22.67 2.88
N TYR A 200 1.25 21.60 3.39
CA TYR A 200 2.70 21.50 3.57
C TYR A 200 3.24 20.20 2.96
N PHE A 201 4.50 20.23 2.52
CA PHE A 201 5.18 19.12 1.84
C PHE A 201 6.41 18.64 2.64
N PRO A 202 6.23 18.12 3.87
CA PRO A 202 7.34 17.71 4.73
C PRO A 202 7.90 16.31 4.41
N GLY A 203 7.22 15.52 3.58
CA GLY A 203 7.69 14.20 3.20
C GLY A 203 8.99 14.28 2.41
N ASP A 204 9.94 13.40 2.70
CA ASP A 204 11.21 13.34 1.96
C ASP A 204 11.10 12.49 0.69
N GLY A 205 10.06 11.65 0.58
CA GLY A 205 9.82 10.80 -0.58
C GLY A 205 10.91 9.75 -0.78
N ASP A 206 11.76 9.50 0.23
CA ASP A 206 12.85 8.55 0.13
C ASP A 206 12.31 7.13 0.19
N GLU A 207 12.10 6.53 -0.99
CA GLU A 207 11.66 5.15 -1.12
C GLU A 207 12.63 4.14 -0.48
N LYS A 208 13.86 4.53 -0.12
CA LYS A 208 14.81 3.68 0.63
C LYS A 208 14.55 3.68 2.14
N SER A 209 13.88 4.70 2.66
CA SER A 209 13.52 4.82 4.07
C SER A 209 12.05 5.22 4.29
N PRO A 210 11.09 4.47 3.70
CA PRO A 210 9.69 4.86 3.62
C PRO A 210 8.98 4.92 4.99
N GLY A 211 9.59 4.39 6.05
CA GLY A 211 9.04 4.41 7.40
C GLY A 211 8.97 5.80 8.03
N SER A 212 9.84 6.75 7.65
CA SER A 212 9.76 8.13 8.17
C SER A 212 8.48 8.83 7.69
N ASP A 213 8.23 8.71 6.39
CA ASP A 213 7.04 9.24 5.72
C ASP A 213 5.75 8.57 6.22
N LEU A 214 5.78 7.24 6.39
CA LEU A 214 4.63 6.52 6.93
C LEU A 214 4.32 6.93 8.38
N ALA A 215 5.34 7.11 9.22
CA ALA A 215 5.17 7.56 10.60
C ALA A 215 4.62 8.99 10.71
N LEU A 216 4.89 9.82 9.71
CA LEU A 216 4.32 11.16 9.62
C LEU A 216 2.83 11.12 9.29
N LEU A 217 2.43 10.30 8.30
CA LEU A 217 1.04 10.13 7.93
C LEU A 217 0.20 9.50 9.04
N ILE A 218 0.72 8.47 9.71
CA ILE A 218 -0.01 7.75 10.79
C ILE A 218 -0.22 8.63 12.03
N GLN A 219 0.61 9.65 12.25
CA GLN A 219 0.41 10.60 13.34
C GLN A 219 -0.56 11.73 13.03
N CYS A 220 -1.06 11.81 11.78
CA CYS A 220 -2.16 12.71 11.44
C CYS A 220 -3.48 12.15 11.99
N ASN A 221 -4.48 13.02 12.16
CA ASN A 221 -5.81 12.65 12.62
C ASN A 221 -6.61 11.91 11.53
N HIS A 222 -6.47 12.35 10.28
CA HIS A 222 -7.22 11.82 9.14
C HIS A 222 -6.30 11.58 7.95
N THR A 223 -6.80 10.90 6.91
CA THR A 223 -6.00 10.56 5.73
C THR A 223 -6.73 10.82 4.42
N ILE A 224 -6.04 11.42 3.47
CA ILE A 224 -6.34 11.35 2.04
C ILE A 224 -5.31 10.39 1.44
N MET A 225 -5.77 9.32 0.79
CA MET A 225 -4.89 8.37 0.11
C MET A 225 -5.23 8.23 -1.38
N THR A 226 -4.25 7.93 -2.21
CA THR A 226 -4.49 7.62 -3.64
C THR A 226 -4.48 6.12 -3.92
N LEU A 227 -3.39 5.58 -4.49
CA LEU A 227 -3.23 4.19 -4.86
C LEU A 227 -2.18 3.50 -3.97
N GLY A 228 -2.28 2.17 -3.92
CA GLY A 228 -1.27 1.32 -3.31
C GLY A 228 -1.46 1.08 -1.81
N THR A 229 -0.76 0.05 -1.34
CA THR A 229 -0.88 -0.46 0.03
C THR A 229 -0.27 0.48 1.07
N PHE A 230 0.66 1.36 0.68
CA PHE A 230 1.27 2.33 1.60
C PHE A 230 0.24 3.34 2.13
N GLY A 231 -0.55 3.93 1.23
CA GLY A 231 -1.63 4.85 1.62
C GLY A 231 -2.75 4.16 2.40
N TYR A 232 -3.07 2.91 2.05
CA TYR A 232 -4.00 2.09 2.81
C TYR A 232 -3.55 1.94 4.28
N TRP A 233 -2.29 1.54 4.50
CA TRP A 233 -1.76 1.37 5.86
C TRP A 233 -1.65 2.68 6.63
N ALA A 234 -1.35 3.79 5.95
CA ALA A 234 -1.39 5.12 6.56
C ALA A 234 -2.79 5.43 7.13
N GLY A 235 -3.84 5.28 6.32
CA GLY A 235 -5.21 5.53 6.76
C GLY A 235 -5.70 4.55 7.82
N TYR A 236 -5.41 3.26 7.63
CA TYR A 236 -5.84 2.21 8.56
C TYR A 236 -5.30 2.40 9.99
N LEU A 237 -4.04 2.82 10.10
CA LEU A 237 -3.35 3.02 11.38
C LEU A 237 -3.56 4.42 11.98
N ALA A 238 -3.76 5.46 11.16
CA ALA A 238 -4.16 6.78 11.65
C ALA A 238 -5.52 6.73 12.37
N GLY A 239 -6.46 5.95 11.84
CA GLY A 239 -7.68 5.55 12.53
C GLY A 239 -8.80 6.60 12.60
N GLY A 240 -8.64 7.78 11.99
CA GLY A 240 -9.74 8.71 11.76
C GLY A 240 -10.41 8.54 10.39
N GLU A 241 -11.07 9.58 9.91
CA GLU A 241 -11.67 9.61 8.57
C GLU A 241 -10.62 9.38 7.47
N VAL A 242 -10.98 8.56 6.48
CA VAL A 242 -10.14 8.29 5.30
C VAL A 242 -10.93 8.58 4.03
N VAL A 243 -10.35 9.43 3.19
CA VAL A 243 -10.79 9.68 1.81
C VAL A 243 -9.87 8.92 0.86
N TYR A 244 -10.44 8.12 -0.04
CA TYR A 244 -9.68 7.30 -0.99
C TYR A 244 -10.16 7.47 -2.43
N LEU A 245 -9.28 7.12 -3.37
CA LEU A 245 -9.56 7.10 -4.81
C LEU A 245 -10.41 5.86 -5.16
N ALA A 246 -11.69 6.06 -5.48
CA ALA A 246 -12.67 4.97 -5.51
C ALA A 246 -12.73 4.20 -6.84
N ASN A 247 -12.64 4.90 -7.98
CA ASN A 247 -12.47 4.30 -9.30
C ASN A 247 -11.13 4.72 -9.86
N PHE A 248 -10.36 3.79 -10.42
CA PHE A 248 -9.08 4.13 -11.04
C PHE A 248 -8.70 3.19 -12.17
N THR A 249 -9.61 2.30 -12.57
CA THR A 249 -9.48 1.37 -13.68
C THR A 249 -10.79 1.27 -14.46
N LEU A 250 -10.72 0.86 -15.72
CA LEU A 250 -11.88 0.42 -16.49
C LEU A 250 -12.41 -0.95 -15.99
N PRO A 251 -13.70 -1.28 -16.23
CA PRO A 251 -14.29 -2.55 -15.78
C PRO A 251 -13.62 -3.82 -16.32
N ASP A 252 -12.91 -3.72 -17.45
CA ASP A 252 -12.19 -4.81 -18.11
C ASP A 252 -10.67 -4.75 -17.86
N SER A 253 -10.25 -4.06 -16.80
CA SER A 253 -8.85 -3.93 -16.42
C SER A 253 -8.26 -5.27 -15.95
N PRO A 254 -7.06 -5.65 -16.43
CA PRO A 254 -6.33 -6.81 -15.91
C PRO A 254 -6.07 -6.76 -14.39
N MET A 255 -6.08 -5.56 -13.79
CA MET A 255 -5.87 -5.40 -12.35
C MET A 255 -6.97 -6.08 -11.51
N LEU A 256 -8.20 -6.13 -12.03
CA LEU A 256 -9.34 -6.72 -11.34
C LEU A 256 -9.25 -8.25 -11.23
N ASN A 257 -8.29 -8.89 -11.91
CA ASN A 257 -8.01 -10.32 -11.74
C ASN A 257 -7.34 -10.65 -10.40
N PHE A 258 -6.72 -9.67 -9.74
CA PHE A 258 -5.98 -9.87 -8.50
C PHE A 258 -6.26 -8.82 -7.42
N PHE A 259 -6.91 -7.71 -7.76
CA PHE A 259 -7.36 -6.69 -6.82
C PHE A 259 -8.89 -6.73 -6.71
N PHE A 260 -9.41 -6.78 -5.48
CA PHE A 260 -10.85 -6.85 -5.23
C PHE A 260 -11.33 -5.61 -4.45
N PRO A 261 -11.79 -4.54 -5.13
CA PRO A 261 -12.12 -3.26 -4.50
C PRO A 261 -13.05 -3.34 -3.28
N PRO A 262 -14.11 -4.18 -3.27
CA PRO A 262 -15.01 -4.26 -2.11
C PRO A 262 -14.35 -4.78 -0.83
N ALA A 263 -13.21 -5.46 -0.92
CA ALA A 263 -12.45 -5.90 0.25
C ALA A 263 -11.17 -5.09 0.50
N ALA A 264 -10.82 -4.18 -0.42
CA ALA A 264 -9.61 -3.37 -0.32
C ALA A 264 -9.75 -2.20 0.67
N TYR A 265 -10.95 -1.64 0.79
CA TYR A 265 -11.22 -0.45 1.62
C TYR A 265 -12.26 -0.74 2.69
N LEU A 266 -12.14 -0.07 3.84
CA LEU A 266 -13.07 -0.23 4.94
C LEU A 266 -14.43 0.39 4.57
N PRO A 267 -15.57 -0.19 5.00
CA PRO A 267 -16.90 0.30 4.65
C PRO A 267 -17.17 1.75 5.05
N GLU A 268 -16.55 2.22 6.14
CA GLU A 268 -16.67 3.59 6.65
C GLU A 268 -15.80 4.61 5.92
N TRP A 269 -14.91 4.18 5.01
CA TRP A 269 -14.06 5.10 4.25
C TRP A 269 -14.83 5.77 3.12
N VAL A 270 -14.49 7.02 2.82
CA VAL A 270 -15.18 7.85 1.84
C VAL A 270 -14.47 7.76 0.49
N GLY A 271 -15.14 7.16 -0.49
CA GLY A 271 -14.63 7.03 -1.84
C GLY A 271 -14.94 8.26 -2.71
N ILE A 272 -13.91 8.87 -3.30
CA ILE A 272 -14.06 9.93 -4.31
C ILE A 272 -13.74 9.37 -5.70
N GLN A 273 -14.66 9.60 -6.63
CA GLN A 273 -14.51 9.19 -8.01
C GLN A 273 -13.66 10.18 -8.82
N VAL A 274 -12.84 9.68 -9.75
CA VAL A 274 -12.08 10.46 -10.74
C VAL A 274 -12.59 10.26 -12.16
N ASP A 275 -12.16 11.19 -13.02
CA ASP A 275 -12.44 11.13 -14.44
C ASP A 275 -11.61 10.04 -15.15
N LEU A 276 -12.30 9.06 -15.73
CA LEU A 276 -11.71 8.01 -16.56
C LEU A 276 -11.73 8.35 -18.05
N SER A 277 -12.25 9.51 -18.45
CA SER A 277 -12.28 9.94 -19.85
C SER A 277 -10.91 9.96 -20.55
N PRO A 278 -9.77 10.27 -19.89
CA PRO A 278 -8.46 10.29 -20.55
C PRO A 278 -8.03 8.93 -21.13
N ILE A 279 -8.47 7.82 -20.52
CA ILE A 279 -8.16 6.47 -20.98
C ILE A 279 -9.22 5.93 -21.96
N LEU A 280 -10.48 6.35 -21.83
CA LEU A 280 -11.55 5.97 -22.77
C LEU A 280 -11.30 6.51 -24.19
N ARG A 281 -10.87 7.78 -24.31
CA ARG A 281 -10.62 8.42 -25.61
C ARG A 281 -9.50 7.75 -26.41
N ARG A 282 -8.54 7.10 -25.74
CA ARG A 282 -7.42 6.41 -26.39
C ARG A 282 -7.79 5.06 -26.99
N ASN A 283 -8.65 4.29 -26.31
CA ASN A 283 -9.14 3.02 -26.84
C ASN A 283 -9.93 3.21 -28.13
N VAL A 284 -10.66 4.32 -28.25
CA VAL A 284 -11.36 4.69 -29.49
C VAL A 284 -10.37 5.06 -30.60
N SER A 285 -9.33 5.85 -30.31
CA SER A 285 -8.31 6.22 -31.31
C SER A 285 -7.44 5.05 -31.80
N GLN A 286 -7.24 4.00 -31.00
CA GLN A 286 -6.55 2.79 -31.44
C GLN A 286 -7.47 1.78 -32.14
N GLY A 287 -8.79 1.93 -32.02
CA GLY A 287 -9.79 1.12 -32.74
C GLY A 287 -10.03 1.55 -34.19
N VAL A 288 -9.51 2.70 -34.61
CA VAL A 288 -9.63 3.22 -35.99
C VAL A 288 -8.24 3.20 -36.63
N GLY A 289 -7.76 2.02 -36.99
CA GLY A 289 -6.57 1.85 -37.82
C GLY A 289 -5.49 0.94 -37.23
N SER A 290 -5.71 -0.37 -37.25
CA SER A 290 -4.72 -1.35 -37.74
C SER A 290 -5.25 -2.79 -37.58
N ASN A 291 -5.46 -3.45 -38.72
CA ASN A 291 -5.34 -4.90 -38.80
C ASN A 291 -3.85 -5.24 -38.60
N SER A 292 -3.47 -5.90 -37.51
CA SER A 292 -2.38 -6.88 -37.50
C SER A 292 -2.27 -7.62 -36.17
N ASN A 293 -2.35 -8.95 -36.27
CA ASN A 293 -1.80 -9.98 -35.40
C ASN A 293 -1.95 -9.85 -33.87
N SER A 294 -3.01 -10.49 -33.40
CA SER A 294 -3.06 -11.33 -32.20
C SER A 294 -1.67 -11.77 -31.69
N LEU A 295 -1.22 -11.17 -30.59
CA LEU A 295 -0.32 -11.79 -29.62
C LEU A 295 -1.15 -12.15 -28.40
N TYR A 296 -1.49 -13.44 -28.29
CA TYR A 296 -2.01 -14.04 -27.07
C TYR A 296 -1.00 -13.82 -25.94
N TYR A 297 -1.22 -12.79 -25.13
CA TYR A 297 -0.49 -12.60 -23.88
C TYR A 297 -1.06 -13.57 -22.85
N ASN A 298 -0.37 -14.71 -22.73
CA ASN A 298 -0.64 -15.75 -21.75
C ASN A 298 -0.65 -15.14 -20.33
N THR A 299 -1.65 -15.45 -19.51
CA THR A 299 -1.89 -14.89 -18.16
C THR A 299 -0.70 -15.06 -17.21
N PHE A 300 0.21 -16.00 -17.49
CA PHE A 300 1.49 -16.18 -16.81
C PHE A 300 2.47 -15.00 -16.99
N THR A 301 2.47 -14.34 -18.15
CA THR A 301 3.42 -13.27 -18.49
C THR A 301 3.04 -11.94 -17.81
N VAL A 302 1.74 -11.67 -17.60
CA VAL A 302 1.27 -10.49 -16.86
C VAL A 302 1.55 -10.62 -15.36
N MET A 303 1.46 -11.84 -14.82
CA MET A 303 1.87 -12.14 -13.45
C MET A 303 3.39 -11.99 -13.28
N LEU A 304 4.19 -12.49 -14.24
CA LEU A 304 5.63 -12.31 -14.27
C LEU A 304 6.06 -10.84 -14.46
N LEU A 305 5.35 -10.02 -15.25
CA LEU A 305 5.65 -8.59 -15.36
C LEU A 305 5.27 -7.82 -14.09
N SER A 306 4.17 -8.16 -13.43
CA SER A 306 3.81 -7.56 -12.14
C SER A 306 4.80 -7.95 -11.04
N ILE A 307 5.29 -9.21 -11.07
CA ILE A 307 6.36 -9.69 -10.18
C ILE A 307 7.72 -9.07 -10.56
N CYS A 308 8.07 -8.94 -11.85
CA CYS A 308 9.34 -8.38 -12.33
C CYS A 308 9.44 -6.87 -12.07
N ILE A 309 8.36 -6.12 -12.25
CA ILE A 309 8.32 -4.69 -11.93
C ILE A 309 8.47 -4.46 -10.42
N MET A 310 7.97 -5.38 -9.58
CA MET A 310 8.22 -5.35 -8.14
C MET A 310 9.61 -5.90 -7.72
N TYR A 311 10.19 -6.86 -8.46
CA TYR A 311 11.50 -7.45 -8.16
C TYR A 311 12.70 -6.62 -8.64
N TYR A 312 12.55 -5.81 -9.71
CA TYR A 312 13.68 -5.04 -10.26
C TYR A 312 14.18 -3.90 -9.36
N ASN A 313 13.43 -3.55 -8.30
CA ASN A 313 13.81 -2.49 -7.36
C ASN A 313 14.54 -2.97 -6.09
N THR A 314 14.94 -4.25 -5.98
CA THR A 314 15.55 -4.80 -4.75
C THR A 314 16.98 -5.37 -4.90
N ARG A 315 17.75 -5.02 -5.94
CA ARG A 315 19.19 -5.36 -5.99
C ARG A 315 20.09 -4.11 -5.94
N PRO A 316 21.02 -4.00 -4.97
CA PRO A 316 22.10 -3.02 -5.07
C PRO A 316 23.04 -3.43 -6.22
N ARG A 317 23.40 -2.47 -7.09
CA ARG A 317 24.40 -2.64 -8.15
C ARG A 317 25.71 -3.13 -7.53
N LYS A 318 26.07 -4.40 -7.76
CA LYS A 318 27.45 -4.86 -7.62
C LYS A 318 28.10 -4.82 -9.00
N VAL A 319 29.02 -3.87 -9.13
CA VAL A 319 30.29 -3.90 -9.86
C VAL A 319 30.44 -5.04 -10.87
N PHE A 320 30.39 -4.68 -12.15
CA PHE A 320 31.03 -5.46 -13.21
C PHE A 320 32.54 -5.38 -12.99
N LEU A 321 33.18 -6.51 -12.68
CA LEU A 321 34.60 -6.72 -12.97
C LEU A 321 34.68 -7.61 -14.20
N SER A 322 35.52 -7.17 -15.13
CA SER A 322 36.02 -7.85 -16.32
C SER A 322 36.40 -9.31 -16.08
N VAL A 323 36.24 -10.16 -17.10
CA VAL A 323 37.32 -10.85 -17.82
C VAL A 323 36.69 -11.78 -18.88
N LEU A 324 37.13 -11.56 -20.13
CA LEU A 324 37.11 -12.41 -21.35
C LEU A 324 35.78 -13.02 -21.80
#